data_AF-A0A7C7KRG2-F1
#
_entry.id   AF-A0A7C7KRG2-F1
#
_cell.length_a   1.000
_cell.length_b   1.000
_cell.length_c   1.000
_cell.angle_alpha   90.00
_cell.angle_beta   90.00
_cell.angle_gamma   90.00
#
_symmetry.space_group_name_H-M   'P 1'
#
loop_
_entity.id
_entity.type
_entity.pdbx_description
1 polymer ?
#
loop_
_entity_poly.entity_id
_entity_poly.type
_entity_poly.pdbx_seq_one_letter_code
_entity_poly.pdbx_strand_id
1 'polypeptide(L)'
;MNLLKKLYKDMITAALKAGEEVLKIYEKDFEVFYKEDKTPVTLADKVSNEIIKNFLKKYNIFFLSEEEKEKSYENRRDLKKLFIIDPLDGTKEFIKKNGEFTINIA
;
A
#
# COMPACT_ATOMS: atom_id res chain seq x y z
N MET A 1 23.53 12.42 -4.79
CA MET A 1 23.10 11.09 -4.31
C MET A 1 22.43 10.35 -5.46
N ASN A 2 22.78 9.09 -5.72
CA ASN A 2 22.19 8.28 -6.80
C ASN A 2 20.66 8.22 -6.65
N LEU A 3 19.90 8.50 -7.72
CA LEU A 3 18.44 8.50 -7.74
C LEU A 3 17.85 7.19 -7.22
N LEU A 4 18.44 6.04 -7.59
CA LEU A 4 17.99 4.72 -7.12
C LEU A 4 18.19 4.55 -5.60
N LYS A 5 19.33 5.05 -5.07
CA LYS A 5 19.58 5.04 -3.62
C LYS A 5 18.60 5.93 -2.87
N LYS A 6 18.19 7.07 -3.45
CA LYS A 6 17.18 7.96 -2.85
C LYS A 6 15.81 7.27 -2.86
N LEU A 7 15.41 6.71 -4.00
CA LEU A 7 14.16 5.99 -4.16
C LEU A 7 14.03 4.86 -3.13
N TYR A 8 15.06 4.02 -3.01
CA TYR A 8 15.09 2.91 -2.04
C TYR A 8 14.90 3.39 -0.59
N LYS A 9 15.61 4.44 -0.18
CA LYS A 9 15.47 5.03 1.17
C LYS A 9 14.07 5.61 1.40
N ASP A 10 13.52 6.28 0.40
CA ASP A 10 12.18 6.84 0.48
C ASP A 10 11.10 5.75 0.55
N MET A 11 11.28 4.61 -0.12
CA MET A 11 10.35 3.48 -0.04
C MET A 11 10.42 2.77 1.31
N ILE A 12 11.62 2.59 1.89
CA ILE A 12 11.75 2.12 3.29
C ILE A 12 11.01 3.08 4.23
N THR A 13 11.21 4.38 4.05
CA THR A 13 10.53 5.39 4.88
C THR A 13 9.01 5.34 4.71
N ALA A 14 8.53 5.13 3.48
CA ALA A 14 7.12 5.00 3.19
C ALA A 14 6.51 3.78 3.90
N ALA A 15 7.15 2.61 3.79
CA ALA A 15 6.71 1.38 4.44
C ALA A 15 6.68 1.52 5.98
N LEU A 16 7.72 2.11 6.59
CA LEU A 16 7.78 2.33 8.03
C LEU A 16 6.67 3.27 8.51
N LYS A 17 6.46 4.40 7.83
CA LYS A 17 5.40 5.35 8.19
C LYS A 17 4.00 4.78 8.00
N ALA A 18 3.79 4.02 6.94
CA ALA A 18 2.54 3.31 6.72
C ALA A 18 2.32 2.30 7.86
N GLY A 19 3.35 1.53 8.23
CA GLY A 19 3.31 0.56 9.33
C GLY A 19 2.96 1.20 10.68
N GLU A 20 3.55 2.34 11.00
CA GLU A 20 3.23 3.08 12.23
C GLU A 20 1.75 3.46 12.31
N GLU A 21 1.16 3.99 11.22
CA GLU A 21 -0.26 4.36 11.20
C GLU A 21 -1.18 3.13 11.19
N VAL A 22 -0.81 2.08 10.44
CA VAL A 22 -1.51 0.78 10.44
C VAL A 22 -1.56 0.20 11.85
N LEU A 23 -0.45 0.24 12.61
CA LEU A 23 -0.40 -0.24 13.98
C LEU A 23 -1.26 0.59 14.95
N LYS A 24 -1.30 1.92 14.79
CA LYS A 24 -2.19 2.79 15.59
C LYS A 24 -3.67 2.46 15.37
N ILE A 25 -4.04 2.06 14.15
CA ILE A 25 -5.40 1.59 13.84
C ILE A 25 -5.60 0.19 14.42
N TYR A 26 -4.60 -0.68 14.26
CA TYR A 26 -4.61 -2.04 14.78
C TYR A 26 -4.78 -2.12 16.30
N GLU A 27 -4.37 -1.12 17.07
CA GLU A 27 -4.56 -1.09 18.53
C GLU A 27 -5.97 -0.66 18.97
N LYS A 28 -6.83 -0.23 18.04
CA LYS A 28 -8.16 0.32 18.33
C LYS A 28 -9.27 -0.52 17.72
N ASP A 29 -10.52 -0.19 18.04
CA ASP A 29 -11.67 -0.64 17.27
C ASP A 29 -11.70 0.07 15.93
N PHE A 30 -11.99 -0.67 14.87
CA PHE A 30 -12.07 -0.16 13.50
C PHE A 30 -13.21 -0.84 12.74
N GLU A 31 -13.71 -0.14 11.74
CA GLU A 31 -14.75 -0.65 10.85
C GLU A 31 -14.14 -1.53 9.75
N VAL A 32 -14.87 -2.58 9.39
CA VAL A 32 -14.57 -3.45 8.25
C VAL A 32 -15.58 -3.17 7.16
N PHE A 33 -15.07 -2.82 5.99
CA PHE A 33 -15.84 -2.64 4.78
C PHE A 33 -15.60 -3.83 3.84
N TYR A 34 -16.41 -3.92 2.79
CA TYR A 34 -16.27 -4.96 1.77
C TYR A 34 -16.23 -4.32 0.38
N LYS A 35 -15.29 -4.77 -0.45
CA LYS A 35 -15.21 -4.41 -1.88
C LYS A 35 -16.33 -5.14 -2.65
N GLU A 36 -16.50 -4.81 -3.93
CA GLU A 36 -17.54 -5.40 -4.80
C GLU A 36 -17.42 -6.93 -4.92
N ASP A 37 -16.19 -7.44 -4.89
CA ASP A 37 -15.86 -8.87 -4.92
C ASP A 37 -15.98 -9.56 -3.54
N LYS A 38 -16.49 -8.85 -2.53
CA LYS A 38 -16.65 -9.30 -1.13
C LYS A 38 -15.35 -9.55 -0.38
N THR A 39 -14.21 -9.05 -0.89
CA THR A 39 -12.98 -9.02 -0.09
C THR A 39 -13.08 -7.94 1.00
N PRO A 40 -12.58 -8.20 2.22
CA PRO A 40 -12.62 -7.23 3.30
C PRO A 40 -11.59 -6.13 3.07
N VAL A 41 -11.89 -4.92 3.51
CA VAL A 41 -10.98 -3.78 3.52
C VAL A 41 -11.24 -2.93 4.75
N THR A 42 -10.19 -2.36 5.34
CA THR A 42 -10.30 -1.54 6.56
C THR A 42 -9.80 -0.11 6.30
N LEU A 43 -9.87 0.73 7.34
CA LEU A 43 -9.23 2.04 7.31
C LEU A 43 -7.70 1.93 7.17
N ALA A 44 -7.10 0.85 7.68
CA ALA A 44 -5.65 0.65 7.65
C ALA A 44 -5.12 0.50 6.21
N ASP A 45 -5.80 -0.28 5.37
CA ASP A 45 -5.47 -0.48 3.96
C ASP A 45 -5.45 0.88 3.22
N LYS A 46 -6.50 1.69 3.42
CA LYS A 46 -6.64 3.02 2.79
C LYS A 46 -5.58 4.00 3.24
N VAL A 47 -5.31 4.08 4.55
CA VAL A 47 -4.31 5.00 5.12
C VAL A 47 -2.91 4.62 4.67
N SER A 48 -2.58 3.33 4.71
CA SER A 48 -1.31 2.81 4.20
C SER A 48 -1.10 3.17 2.73
N ASN A 49 -2.12 2.96 1.89
CA ASN A 49 -2.06 3.28 0.46
C ASN A 49 -1.77 4.77 0.23
N GLU A 50 -2.50 5.67 0.89
CA GLU A 50 -2.32 7.11 0.73
C GLU A 50 -0.94 7.59 1.18
N ILE A 51 -0.41 7.03 2.27
CA ILE A 51 0.96 7.33 2.73
C ILE A 51 1.95 6.94 1.63
N ILE A 52 1.91 5.69 1.15
CA ILE A 52 2.86 5.18 0.15
C ILE A 52 2.75 6.00 -1.15
N LYS A 53 1.54 6.28 -1.62
CA LYS A 53 1.29 7.12 -2.81
C LYS A 53 1.90 8.50 -2.70
N ASN A 54 1.82 9.14 -1.53
CA ASN A 54 2.39 10.47 -1.33
C ASN A 54 3.91 10.48 -1.42
N PHE A 55 4.59 9.39 -1.09
CA PHE A 55 6.02 9.23 -1.37
C PHE A 55 6.29 9.02 -2.86
N LEU A 56 5.49 8.16 -3.52
CA LEU A 56 5.67 7.83 -4.94
C LEU A 56 5.40 8.99 -5.89
N LYS A 57 4.47 9.89 -5.57
CA LYS A 57 4.17 11.11 -6.36
C LYS A 57 5.42 11.93 -6.71
N LYS A 58 6.45 11.89 -5.87
CA LYS A 58 7.71 12.63 -6.05
C LYS A 58 8.57 12.12 -7.20
N TYR A 59 8.34 10.88 -7.64
CA TYR A 59 9.22 10.18 -8.58
C TYR A 59 8.66 10.09 -9.99
N ASN A 60 7.40 10.49 -10.20
CA ASN A 60 6.69 10.35 -11.48
C ASN A 60 6.81 8.94 -12.08
N ILE A 61 6.80 7.91 -11.21
CA ILE A 61 6.81 6.50 -11.60
C ILE A 61 5.39 5.97 -11.45
N PHE A 62 4.96 5.20 -12.42
CA PHE A 62 3.67 4.54 -12.40
C PHE A 62 3.60 3.52 -11.26
N PHE A 63 2.45 3.40 -10.61
CA PHE A 63 2.22 2.37 -9.61
C PHE A 63 0.86 1.70 -9.81
N LEU A 64 0.80 0.45 -9.37
CA LEU A 64 -0.40 -0.37 -9.19
C LEU A 64 -0.55 -0.66 -7.69
N SER A 65 -1.76 -0.54 -7.17
CA SER A 65 -2.08 -0.86 -5.79
C SER A 65 -3.39 -1.62 -5.73
N GLU A 66 -3.50 -2.58 -4.81
CA GLU A 66 -4.75 -3.33 -4.54
C GLU A 66 -5.92 -2.40 -4.16
N GLU A 67 -5.63 -1.25 -3.58
CA GLU A 67 -6.64 -0.27 -3.13
C GLU A 67 -7.03 0.75 -4.20
N GLU A 68 -6.51 0.62 -5.43
CA GLU A 68 -6.88 1.46 -6.56
C GLU A 68 -7.56 0.67 -7.67
N LYS A 69 -8.43 1.36 -8.42
CA LYS A 69 -8.97 0.79 -9.66
C LYS A 69 -7.83 0.47 -10.62
N GLU A 70 -7.89 -0.74 -11.17
CA GLU A 70 -6.93 -1.16 -12.19
C GLU A 70 -6.90 -0.17 -13.35
N LYS A 71 -5.70 0.23 -13.73
CA LYS A 71 -5.47 0.99 -14.97
C LYS A 71 -5.44 0.00 -16.13
N SER A 72 -6.05 0.38 -17.26
CA SER A 72 -6.19 -0.49 -18.43
C SER A 72 -4.86 -1.11 -18.86
N TYR A 73 -4.91 -2.32 -19.43
CA TYR A 73 -3.74 -2.99 -19.99
C TYR A 73 -2.94 -2.10 -20.96
N GLU A 74 -3.63 -1.35 -21.82
CA GLU A 74 -3.00 -0.42 -22.76
C GLU A 74 -2.17 0.67 -22.06
N ASN A 75 -2.56 1.12 -20.87
CA ASN A 75 -1.80 2.12 -20.10
C ASN A 75 -0.53 1.54 -19.45
N ARG A 76 -0.40 0.20 -19.37
CA ARG A 76 0.67 -0.47 -18.62
C ARG A 76 1.60 -1.35 -19.45
N ARG A 77 1.19 -1.81 -20.63
CA ARG A 77 1.93 -2.76 -21.48
C ARG A 77 3.36 -2.35 -21.85
N ASP A 78 3.61 -1.06 -22.07
CA ASP A 78 4.90 -0.56 -22.54
C ASP A 78 5.76 0.04 -21.40
N LEU A 79 5.29 -0.03 -20.15
CA LEU A 79 6.01 0.50 -18.99
C LEU A 79 7.31 -0.27 -18.77
N LYS A 80 8.43 0.46 -18.73
CA LYS A 80 9.75 -0.11 -18.40
C LYS A 80 9.97 -0.26 -16.90
N LYS A 81 9.21 0.47 -16.08
CA LYS A 81 9.27 0.49 -14.62
C LYS A 81 7.87 0.77 -14.07
N LEU A 82 7.50 0.06 -13.03
CA LEU A 82 6.34 0.35 -12.20
C LEU A 82 6.65 -0.03 -10.76
N PHE A 83 5.86 0.51 -9.84
CA PHE A 83 5.73 -0.04 -8.50
C PHE A 83 4.50 -0.94 -8.40
N ILE A 84 4.62 -2.02 -7.63
CA ILE A 84 3.50 -2.87 -7.23
C ILE A 84 3.39 -2.76 -5.71
N ILE A 85 2.20 -2.42 -5.23
CA ILE A 85 1.95 -2.08 -3.84
C ILE A 85 0.81 -2.94 -3.31
N ASP A 86 1.08 -3.60 -2.20
CA ASP A 86 0.04 -4.13 -1.31
C ASP A 86 0.08 -3.32 -0.01
N PRO A 87 -0.88 -2.39 0.19
CA PRO A 87 -0.91 -1.53 1.35
C PRO A 87 -1.14 -2.27 2.67
N LEU A 88 -1.74 -3.46 2.64
CA LEU A 88 -1.94 -4.29 3.82
C LEU A 88 -2.20 -5.74 3.38
N ASP A 89 -1.13 -6.51 3.19
CA ASP A 89 -1.26 -7.94 2.94
C ASP A 89 -1.63 -8.63 4.25
N GLY A 90 -2.67 -9.46 4.23
CA GLY A 90 -3.24 -10.09 5.43
C GLY A 90 -4.37 -9.29 6.09
N THR A 91 -5.24 -8.60 5.34
CA THR A 91 -6.39 -7.86 5.91
C THR A 91 -7.29 -8.72 6.81
N LYS A 92 -7.48 -10.02 6.49
CA LYS A 92 -8.27 -10.94 7.34
C LYS A 92 -7.59 -11.20 8.68
N GLU A 93 -6.29 -11.37 8.66
CA GLU A 93 -5.42 -11.59 9.83
C GLU A 93 -5.35 -10.31 10.68
N PHE A 94 -5.28 -9.15 10.03
CA PHE A 94 -5.44 -7.84 10.66
C PHE A 94 -6.77 -7.71 11.41
N ILE A 95 -7.89 -8.08 10.77
CA ILE A 95 -9.23 -8.09 11.39
C ILE A 95 -9.31 -9.05 12.57
N LYS A 96 -8.68 -10.23 12.46
CA LYS A 96 -8.64 -11.24 13.53
C LYS A 96 -7.72 -10.86 14.70
N LYS A 97 -6.98 -9.76 14.61
CA LYS A 97 -6.03 -9.31 15.64
C LYS A 97 -4.97 -10.38 16.00
N ASN A 98 -4.44 -11.11 15.01
CA ASN A 98 -3.43 -12.16 15.24
C ASN A 98 -1.97 -11.75 14.95
N GLY A 99 -1.75 -10.59 14.34
CA GLY A 99 -0.42 -10.01 14.11
C GLY A 99 0.25 -10.46 12.81
N GLU A 100 -0.45 -11.20 11.95
CA GLU A 100 0.11 -11.77 10.72
C GLU A 100 -0.27 -10.92 9.49
N PHE A 101 0.32 -9.75 9.34
CA PHE A 101 0.09 -8.85 8.20
C PHE A 101 1.35 -8.06 7.85
N THR A 102 1.44 -7.58 6.61
CA THR A 102 2.62 -6.84 6.11
C THR A 102 2.24 -5.68 5.18
N ILE A 103 3.22 -4.83 4.88
CA ILE A 103 3.11 -3.80 3.85
C ILE A 103 4.15 -4.13 2.80
N ASN A 104 3.73 -4.28 1.54
CA ASN A 104 4.61 -4.68 0.44
C ASN A 104 4.75 -3.56 -0.59
N ILE A 105 6.00 -3.22 -0.93
CA ILE A 105 6.36 -2.26 -1.98
C ILE A 105 7.46 -2.90 -2.82
N ALA A 106 7.20 -3.14 -4.10
CA ALA A 106 8.11 -3.76 -5.07
C ALA A 106 8.35 -2.87 -6.29
#